data_AF-A0A3C0VXK6-F1
#
_entry.id   AF-A0A3C0VXK6-F1
#
_cell.length_a   1.000
_cell.length_b   1.000
_cell.length_c   1.000
_cell.angle_alpha   90.00
_cell.angle_beta   90.00
_cell.angle_gamma   90.00
#
_symmetry.space_group_name_H-M   'P 1'
#
loop_
_entity.id
_entity.type
_entity.pdbx_description
1 polymer ?
#
loop_
_entity_poly.entity_id
_entity_poly.type
_entity_poly.pdbx_seq_one_letter_code
_entity_poly.pdbx_strand_id
1 'polypeptide(L)'
;MSLDPPDPKANLAGLCETPVFQALLENAEMERLLSLDGVCQGGEAFISAVLAQIHPRRPVVVVCPTVQTQEQVHQELETWMPRLAKRSAKAAVPQFFPAWDVLPHESRLPHADVLSER
;
A
#
# COMPACT_ATOMS: atom_id res chain seq x y z
N MET A 1 23.40 -0.25 27.16
CA MET A 1 22.38 0.69 26.66
C MET A 1 21.43 -0.12 25.78
N SER A 2 20.28 -0.50 26.34
CA SER A 2 19.21 -1.09 25.53
C SER A 2 18.61 0.05 24.72
N LEU A 3 18.89 0.11 23.42
CA LEU A 3 18.10 0.91 22.51
C LEU A 3 16.80 0.14 22.34
N ASP A 4 15.81 0.43 23.18
CA ASP A 4 14.46 -0.02 22.89
C ASP A 4 14.13 0.46 21.46
N PRO A 5 13.65 -0.43 20.58
CA PRO A 5 13.32 -0.03 19.22
C PRO A 5 12.32 1.13 19.29
N PRO A 6 12.55 2.24 18.57
CA PRO A 6 11.71 3.42 18.68
C PRO A 6 10.27 3.04 18.38
N ASP A 7 9.33 3.52 19.20
CA ASP A 7 7.90 3.25 19.03
C ASP A 7 7.49 3.67 17.61
N PRO A 8 7.07 2.73 16.73
CA PRO A 8 6.72 3.05 15.35
C PRO A 8 5.60 4.10 15.25
N LYS A 9 4.81 4.29 16.31
CA LYS A 9 3.78 5.35 16.40
C LYS A 9 4.36 6.75 16.48
N ALA A 10 5.43 6.93 17.26
CA ALA A 10 6.12 8.22 17.37
C ALA A 10 6.73 8.61 16.01
N ASN A 11 7.16 7.61 15.24
CA ASN A 11 7.72 7.81 13.91
C ASN A 11 6.64 8.14 12.85
N LEU A 12 5.45 7.52 12.89
CA LEU A 12 4.37 7.87 11.95
C LEU A 12 3.83 9.28 12.19
N ALA A 13 3.62 9.67 13.44
CA ALA A 13 3.17 11.03 13.78
C ALA A 13 4.18 12.08 13.31
N GLY A 14 5.47 11.89 13.60
CA GLY A 14 6.53 12.77 13.11
C GLY A 14 6.68 12.76 11.58
N LEU A 15 6.40 11.63 10.93
CA LEU A 15 6.39 11.54 9.46
C LEU A 15 5.28 12.42 8.86
N CYS A 16 4.07 12.36 9.42
CA CYS A 16 2.94 13.20 8.98
C CYS A 16 3.18 14.70 9.18
N GLU A 17 4.08 15.07 10.09
CA GLU A 17 4.48 16.47 10.32
C GLU A 17 5.54 16.96 9.32
N THR A 18 6.14 16.07 8.52
CA THR A 18 7.11 16.50 7.51
C THR A 18 6.42 17.25 6.36
N PRO A 19 7.05 18.28 5.78
CA PRO A 19 6.45 19.07 4.70
C PRO A 19 6.02 18.23 3.49
N VAL A 20 6.80 17.17 3.18
CA VAL A 20 6.51 16.26 2.06
C VAL A 20 5.22 15.47 2.29
N PHE A 21 5.01 14.95 3.50
CA PHE A 21 3.79 14.21 3.84
C PHE A 21 2.59 15.12 4.02
N GLN A 22 2.76 16.33 4.56
CA GLN A 22 1.66 17.30 4.64
C GLN A 22 1.13 17.66 3.25
N ALA A 23 2.03 17.95 2.30
CA ALA A 23 1.63 18.19 0.92
C ALA A 23 0.89 16.98 0.30
N LEU A 24 1.35 15.76 0.59
CA LEU A 24 0.67 14.54 0.16
C LEU A 24 -0.75 14.42 0.74
N LEU A 25 -0.93 14.71 2.03
CA LEU A 25 -2.21 14.61 2.72
C LEU A 25 -3.22 15.65 2.23
N GLU A 26 -2.81 16.91 2.11
CA GLU A 26 -3.66 17.99 1.60
C GLU A 26 -4.14 17.70 0.17
N ASN A 27 -3.27 17.19 -0.70
CA ASN A 27 -3.64 16.86 -2.07
C ASN A 27 -4.53 15.61 -2.15
N ALA A 28 -4.33 14.63 -1.26
CA ALA A 28 -5.17 13.44 -1.19
C ALA A 28 -6.62 13.77 -0.79
N GLU A 29 -6.85 14.82 0.00
CA GLU A 29 -8.18 15.30 0.36
C GLU A 29 -8.88 16.04 -0.79
N MET A 30 -8.13 16.69 -1.69
CA MET A 30 -8.69 17.52 -2.77
C MET A 30 -9.05 16.75 -4.06
N GLU A 31 -9.00 15.41 -4.06
CA GLU A 31 -9.18 14.57 -5.27
C GLU A 31 -8.27 14.99 -6.44
N ARG A 32 -7.08 15.51 -6.12
CA ARG A 32 -6.13 16.01 -7.12
C ARG A 32 -5.15 14.93 -7.54
N LEU A 33 -4.71 15.01 -8.79
CA LEU A 33 -3.56 14.26 -9.27
C LEU A 33 -2.31 14.78 -8.56
N LEU A 34 -1.61 13.88 -7.87
CA LEU A 34 -0.31 14.15 -7.28
C LEU A 34 0.74 13.22 -7.91
N SER A 35 1.84 13.80 -8.36
CA SER A 35 3.00 13.04 -8.82
C SER A 35 3.98 12.84 -7.67
N LEU A 36 4.43 11.60 -7.48
CA LEU A 36 5.46 11.22 -6.53
C LEU A 36 6.78 10.92 -7.25
N ASP A 37 7.16 11.81 -8.17
CA ASP A 37 8.44 11.69 -8.89
C ASP A 37 9.62 11.72 -7.92
N GLY A 38 10.62 10.87 -8.18
CA GLY A 38 11.78 10.70 -7.30
C GLY A 38 11.59 9.76 -6.11
N VAL A 39 10.40 9.18 -5.90
CA VAL A 39 10.24 8.04 -4.98
C VAL A 39 10.91 6.81 -5.59
N CYS A 40 11.78 6.16 -4.81
CA CYS A 40 12.37 4.89 -5.24
C CYS A 40 11.35 3.75 -5.13
N GLN A 41 11.52 2.69 -5.92
CA GLN A 41 10.60 1.55 -5.95
C GLN A 41 10.32 0.96 -4.55
N GLY A 42 11.34 0.83 -3.69
CA GLY A 42 11.17 0.33 -2.31
C GLY A 42 10.44 1.28 -1.36
N GLY A 43 10.16 2.51 -1.79
CA GLY A 43 9.36 3.49 -1.04
C GLY A 43 7.86 3.45 -1.38
N GLU A 44 7.48 2.84 -2.51
CA GLU A 44 6.10 2.85 -3.02
C GLU A 44 5.14 2.11 -2.09
N ALA A 45 5.51 0.90 -1.65
CA ALA A 45 4.70 0.11 -0.72
C ALA A 45 4.58 0.78 0.66
N PHE A 46 5.67 1.39 1.15
CA PHE A 46 5.66 2.13 2.40
C PHE A 46 4.69 3.31 2.36
N ILE A 47 4.77 4.17 1.33
CA ILE A 47 3.88 5.32 1.17
C ILE A 47 2.43 4.86 1.04
N SER A 48 2.17 3.80 0.27
CA SER A 48 0.84 3.21 0.11
C SER A 48 0.26 2.73 1.45
N ALA A 49 1.07 2.07 2.29
CA ALA A 49 0.67 1.62 3.61
C ALA A 49 0.38 2.80 4.56
N VAL A 50 1.20 3.86 4.51
CA VAL A 50 0.96 5.08 5.30
C VAL A 50 -0.34 5.76 4.88
N LEU A 51 -0.59 5.90 3.58
CA LEU A 51 -1.85 6.47 3.06
C LEU A 51 -3.07 5.68 3.53
N ALA A 52 -3.01 4.34 3.49
CA ALA A 52 -4.07 3.47 3.97
C ALA A 52 -4.31 3.62 5.48
N GLN A 53 -3.25 3.82 6.27
CA GLN A 53 -3.34 3.98 7.72
C GLN A 53 -3.90 5.36 8.12
N ILE A 54 -3.62 6.41 7.36
CA ILE A 54 -4.09 7.77 7.65
C ILE A 54 -5.56 7.94 7.22
N HIS A 55 -6.00 7.23 6.17
CA HIS A 55 -7.37 7.29 5.66
C HIS A 55 -8.14 5.98 5.87
N PRO A 56 -8.44 5.56 7.12
CA PRO A 56 -9.07 4.27 7.39
C PRO A 56 -10.48 4.11 6.81
N ARG A 57 -11.11 5.21 6.35
CA ARG A 57 -12.43 5.20 5.70
C ARG A 57 -12.36 5.19 4.16
N ARG A 58 -11.17 5.28 3.57
CA ARG A 58 -10.98 5.31 2.11
C ARG A 58 -10.07 4.16 1.72
N PRO A 59 -10.56 3.16 0.96
CA PRO A 59 -9.70 2.09 0.47
C PRO A 59 -8.63 2.68 -0.47
N VAL A 60 -7.39 2.22 -0.31
CA VAL A 60 -6.28 2.56 -1.19
C VAL A 60 -6.11 1.43 -2.20
N VAL A 61 -6.14 1.76 -3.49
CA VAL A 61 -5.89 0.82 -4.58
C VAL A 61 -4.53 1.14 -5.17
N VAL A 62 -3.63 0.15 -5.16
CA VAL A 62 -2.29 0.27 -5.75
C VAL A 62 -2.30 -0.47 -7.09
N VAL A 63 -2.06 0.27 -8.18
CA VAL A 63 -2.02 -0.30 -9.53
C VAL A 63 -0.57 -0.43 -9.94
N CYS A 64 -0.14 -1.66 -10.21
CA CYS A 64 1.23 -1.98 -10.61
C CYS A 64 1.31 -2.23 -12.12
N PRO A 65 2.45 -1.91 -12.77
CA PRO A 65 2.60 -2.10 -14.22
C PRO A 65 2.66 -3.57 -14.64
N THR A 66 3.09 -4.47 -13.75
CA THR A 66 3.21 -5.90 -14.01
C THR A 66 2.80 -6.71 -12.77
N VAL A 67 2.46 -8.00 -12.98
CA VAL A 67 2.18 -8.95 -11.90
C VAL A 67 3.39 -9.11 -10.98
N GLN A 68 4.61 -9.14 -11.55
CA GLN A 68 5.84 -9.25 -10.76
C GLN A 68 6.02 -8.05 -9.81
N THR A 69 5.75 -6.83 -10.28
CA THR A 69 5.79 -5.64 -9.43
C THR A 69 4.68 -5.68 -8.37
N GLN A 70 3.48 -6.16 -8.72
CA GLN A 70 2.38 -6.33 -7.77
C GLN A 70 2.73 -7.31 -6.64
N GLU A 71 3.35 -8.45 -6.96
CA GLU A 71 3.81 -9.43 -5.96
C GLU A 71 4.83 -8.83 -5.00
N GLN A 72 5.82 -8.10 -5.53
CA GLN A 72 6.82 -7.42 -4.70
C GLN A 72 6.16 -6.39 -3.77
N VAL A 73 5.34 -5.50 -4.32
CA VAL A 73 4.63 -4.48 -3.53
C VAL A 73 3.72 -5.12 -2.49
N HIS A 74 3.04 -6.22 -2.83
CA HIS A 74 2.18 -6.94 -1.88
C HIS A 74 2.96 -7.51 -0.69
N GLN A 75 4.11 -8.16 -0.92
CA GLN A 75 4.98 -8.67 0.16
C GLN A 75 5.51 -7.54 1.06
N GLU A 76 5.86 -6.40 0.47
CA GLU A 76 6.27 -5.22 1.23
C GLU A 76 5.10 -4.65 2.05
N LEU A 77 3.88 -4.60 1.49
CA LEU A 77 2.68 -4.17 2.21
C LEU A 77 2.35 -5.10 3.39
N GLU A 78 2.47 -6.42 3.23
CA GLU A 78 2.31 -7.39 4.32
C GLU A 78 3.31 -7.14 5.45
N THR A 79 4.49 -6.61 5.12
CA THR A 79 5.51 -6.22 6.11
C THR A 79 5.18 -4.89 6.79
N TRP A 80 4.78 -3.87 6.05
CA TRP A 80 4.57 -2.52 6.57
C TRP A 80 3.24 -2.35 7.30
N MET A 81 2.16 -2.94 6.81
CA MET A 81 0.80 -2.74 7.37
C MET A 81 0.71 -3.11 8.86
N PRO A 82 1.25 -4.25 9.34
CA PRO A 82 1.23 -4.57 10.77
C PRO A 82 2.10 -3.63 11.61
N ARG A 83 3.19 -3.09 11.04
CA ARG A 83 4.13 -2.19 11.73
C ARG A 83 3.56 -0.78 11.89
N LEU A 84 2.72 -0.35 10.96
CA LEU A 84 2.06 0.95 10.98
C LEU A 84 0.71 0.93 11.69
N ALA A 85 0.13 -0.26 11.90
CA ALA A 85 -1.16 -0.40 12.57
C ALA A 85 -1.12 0.12 14.02
N LYS A 86 -2.16 0.86 14.41
CA LYS A 86 -2.37 1.24 15.81
C LYS A 86 -2.64 -0.03 16.62
N ARG A 87 -1.99 -0.18 17.78
CA ARG A 87 -2.12 -1.33 18.70
C ARG A 87 -3.56 -1.74 19.09
N SER A 88 -4.56 -0.85 18.89
CA SER A 88 -5.98 -1.11 19.15
C SER A 88 -6.84 -1.24 17.90
N ALA A 89 -6.29 -1.01 16.71
CA ALA A 89 -6.99 -1.12 15.43
C ALA A 89 -6.59 -2.44 14.76
N LYS A 90 -7.57 -3.17 14.22
CA LYS A 90 -7.28 -4.30 13.34
C LYS A 90 -6.52 -3.76 12.13
N ALA A 91 -5.27 -4.19 11.95
CA ALA A 91 -4.50 -3.85 10.77
C ALA A 91 -5.29 -4.29 9.52
N ALA A 92 -5.48 -3.40 8.56
CA ALA A 92 -6.05 -3.80 7.28
C ALA A 92 -5.07 -4.79 6.62
N VAL A 93 -5.59 -5.92 6.18
CA VAL A 93 -4.81 -6.93 5.47
C VAL A 93 -4.76 -6.51 4.01
N PRO A 94 -3.58 -6.32 3.40
CA PRO A 94 -3.50 -6.03 1.98
C PRO A 94 -4.13 -7.19 1.21
N GLN A 95 -4.93 -6.89 0.21
CA GLN A 95 -5.53 -7.88 -0.66
C GLN A 95 -4.78 -7.92 -1.99
N PHE A 96 -4.63 -9.12 -2.55
CA PHE A 96 -4.04 -9.32 -3.87
C PHE A 96 -5.16 -9.54 -4.88
N PHE A 97 -5.09 -8.89 -6.04
CA PHE A 97 -6.04 -9.08 -7.12
C PHE A 97 -5.34 -9.74 -8.31
N PRO A 98 -5.52 -11.05 -8.55
CA PRO A 98 -4.75 -11.75 -9.56
C PRO A 98 -5.18 -11.38 -10.98
N ALA A 99 -4.19 -11.22 -11.86
CA ALA A 99 -4.41 -11.11 -13.29
C ALA A 99 -4.94 -12.45 -13.84
N TRP A 100 -5.71 -12.38 -14.93
CA TRP A 100 -6.05 -13.61 -15.66
C TRP A 100 -4.79 -14.24 -16.25
N ASP A 101 -4.72 -15.57 -16.22
CA ASP A 101 -3.69 -16.36 -16.89
C ASP A 101 -3.95 -16.51 -18.40
N VAL A 102 -5.04 -15.90 -18.89
CA VAL A 102 -5.51 -15.86 -20.27
C VAL A 102 -5.63 -14.42 -20.75
N LEU A 103 -5.42 -14.18 -22.04
CA LEU A 103 -5.80 -12.91 -22.63
C LEU A 103 -7.32 -12.82 -22.82
N PRO A 104 -7.92 -11.62 -22.77
CA PRO A 104 -9.38 -11.45 -22.83
C PRO A 104 -10.08 -12.04 -24.07
N HIS A 105 -9.36 -12.28 -25.16
CA HIS A 105 -9.89 -12.80 -26.42
C HIS A 105 -9.55 -14.28 -26.68
N GLU A 106 -8.78 -14.91 -25.79
CA GLU A 106 -8.50 -16.35 -25.92
C GLU A 106 -9.78 -17.15 -25.67
N SER A 107 -10.01 -18.18 -26.48
CA SER A 107 -11.19 -19.05 -26.37
C SER A 107 -11.10 -20.07 -25.23
N ARG A 108 -10.19 -19.87 -24.27
CA ARG A 108 -10.01 -20.72 -23.09
C ARG A 108 -10.36 -19.93 -21.83
N LEU A 109 -10.88 -20.62 -20.82
CA LEU A 109 -11.20 -20.01 -19.53
C LEU A 109 -9.92 -19.85 -18.68
N PRO A 110 -9.85 -18.81 -17.82
CA PRO A 110 -8.81 -18.72 -16.79
C PRO A 110 -8.85 -19.93 -15.85
N HIS A 111 -7.75 -20.18 -15.15
CA HIS A 111 -7.70 -21.22 -14.12
C HIS A 111 -8.75 -20.97 -13.02
N ALA A 112 -9.35 -22.04 -12.49
CA ALA A 112 -10.42 -21.94 -11.51
C ALA A 112 -9.98 -21.20 -10.23
N ASP A 113 -8.74 -21.40 -9.80
CA ASP A 113 -8.18 -20.71 -8.63
C ASP A 113 -8.14 -19.19 -8.83
N VAL A 114 -7.68 -18.74 -10.00
CA VAL A 114 -7.64 -17.30 -10.37
C VAL A 114 -9.04 -16.69 -10.39
N LEU A 115 -10.06 -17.46 -10.77
CA LEU A 115 -11.46 -17.02 -10.70
C LEU A 115 -11.98 -16.95 -9.27
N SER A 116 -11.54 -17.85 -8.39
CA SER A 116 -12.01 -17.93 -7.00
C SER A 116 -11.41 -16.87 -6.08
N GLU A 117 -10.20 -16.39 -6.39
CA GLU A 117 -9.47 -15.38 -5.61
C GLU A 117 -9.83 -13.93 -5.95
N ARG A 118 -10.56 -13.70 -7.05
CA ARG A 118 -11.07 -12.38 -7.47
C ARG A 118 -12.40 -12.03 -6.83
#